data_AF-A0A8S3HS29-F1
#
_entry.id   AF-A0A8S3HS29-F1
#
_cell.length_a   1.000
_cell.length_b   1.000
_cell.length_c   1.000
_cell.angle_alpha   90.00
_cell.angle_beta   90.00
_cell.angle_gamma   90.00
#
_symmetry.space_group_name_H-M   'P 1'
#
loop_
_entity.id
_entity.type
_entity.pdbx_description
1 polymer ?
#
loop_
_entity_poly.entity_id
_entity_poly.type
_entity_poly.pdbx_seq_one_letter_code
_entity_poly.pdbx_strand_id
1 'polypeptide(L)'
;MINNDGSQYEEYDLDEQDFQWLMGYNQFRIEKHLSELDENIFEYIMQLLECQCMLAIRQKNYEETIQCDACHRVDDVYDLIQCIQCKTIVHKKCFGINDDENEWLCFSCQSGNDPHVCCICDHSGGALKILKTRDQQEQGWVHLSCAFWISNIEFDEKMAPFLKDALVRNTFILRF
;
A
#
# COMPACT_ATOMS: atom_id res chain seq x y z
N MET A 1 32.05 4.14 -0.15
CA MET A 1 31.34 4.62 1.06
C MET A 1 30.30 3.58 1.46
N ILE A 2 30.10 3.26 2.74
CA ILE A 2 29.32 2.08 3.20
C ILE A 2 27.87 2.49 3.53
N ASN A 3 26.88 1.69 3.11
CA ASN A 3 25.47 1.85 3.51
C ASN A 3 25.20 1.33 4.93
N ASN A 4 24.18 1.90 5.60
CA ASN A 4 23.71 1.51 6.93
C ASN A 4 23.13 0.06 7.04
N ASP A 5 23.11 -0.72 5.96
CA ASP A 5 22.65 -2.12 5.94
C ASP A 5 23.76 -3.14 5.64
N GLY A 6 25.02 -2.69 5.49
CA GLY A 6 26.15 -3.56 5.23
C GLY A 6 26.28 -4.09 3.79
N SER A 7 25.45 -3.62 2.85
CA SER A 7 25.66 -3.88 1.41
C SER A 7 26.71 -2.91 0.82
N GLN A 8 27.64 -3.44 0.02
CA GLN A 8 28.54 -2.61 -0.79
C GLN A 8 27.71 -1.97 -1.92
N TYR A 9 27.78 -0.64 -2.06
CA TYR A 9 27.40 -0.01 -3.33
C TYR A 9 28.39 -0.53 -4.39
N GLU A 10 27.89 -1.26 -5.37
CA GLU A 10 28.67 -1.55 -6.58
C GLU A 10 28.85 -0.22 -7.32
N GLU A 11 30.11 0.09 -7.64
CA GLU A 11 30.45 1.30 -8.39
C GLU A 11 30.04 1.11 -9.86
N TYR A 12 29.55 2.17 -10.50
CA TYR A 12 29.17 2.14 -11.92
C TYR A 12 30.36 1.72 -12.76
N ASP A 13 30.26 0.55 -13.38
CA ASP A 13 31.28 -0.03 -14.25
C ASP A 13 30.90 0.28 -15.71
N LEU A 14 31.77 1.02 -16.39
CA LEU A 14 31.54 1.41 -17.78
C LEU A 14 31.61 0.18 -18.69
N ASP A 15 30.47 -0.20 -19.26
CA ASP A 15 30.40 -1.36 -20.15
C ASP A 15 30.77 -1.01 -21.61
N GLU A 16 30.86 -2.02 -22.46
CA GLU A 16 31.22 -1.82 -23.88
C GLU A 16 30.23 -0.89 -24.62
N GLN A 17 28.94 -0.91 -24.26
CA GLN A 17 27.95 -0.04 -24.89
C GLN A 17 28.16 1.42 -24.47
N ASP A 18 28.44 1.65 -23.19
CA ASP A 18 28.75 2.97 -22.65
C ASP A 18 30.05 3.53 -23.24
N PHE A 19 31.07 2.68 -23.43
CA PHE A 19 32.32 3.08 -24.06
C PHE A 19 32.09 3.60 -25.49
N GLN A 20 31.35 2.86 -26.29
CA GLN A 20 31.03 3.27 -27.67
C GLN A 20 30.22 4.58 -27.69
N TRP A 21 29.29 4.73 -26.74
CA TRP A 21 28.54 5.97 -26.58
C TRP A 21 29.45 7.15 -26.21
N LEU A 22 30.35 6.96 -25.25
CA LEU A 22 31.30 7.98 -24.79
C LEU A 22 32.21 8.43 -25.93
N MET A 23 32.70 7.51 -26.75
CA MET A 23 33.48 7.82 -27.95
C MET A 23 32.69 8.67 -28.95
N GLY A 24 31.45 8.27 -29.26
CA GLY A 24 30.58 9.06 -30.14
C GLY A 24 30.28 10.46 -29.58
N TYR A 25 30.05 10.55 -28.27
CA TYR A 25 29.78 11.83 -27.61
C TYR A 25 31.02 12.74 -27.57
N ASN A 26 32.21 12.19 -27.31
CA ASN A 26 33.45 12.93 -27.36
C ASN A 26 33.77 13.47 -28.75
N GLN A 27 33.47 12.70 -29.80
CA GLN A 27 33.57 13.21 -31.18
C GLN A 27 32.71 14.47 -31.39
N PHE A 28 31.47 14.45 -30.92
CA PHE A 28 30.59 15.62 -30.95
C PHE A 28 31.13 16.79 -30.10
N ARG A 29 31.74 16.51 -28.93
CA ARG A 29 32.35 17.55 -28.08
C ARG A 29 33.53 18.23 -28.77
N ILE A 30 34.39 17.46 -29.43
CA ILE A 30 35.52 17.98 -30.21
C ILE A 30 35.01 18.88 -31.35
N GLU A 31 33.96 18.47 -32.06
CA GLU A 31 33.32 19.30 -33.09
C GLU A 31 32.77 20.63 -32.54
N LYS A 32 32.43 20.67 -31.25
CA LYS A 32 32.03 21.87 -30.52
C LYS A 32 33.18 22.59 -29.81
N HIS A 33 34.42 22.18 -30.06
CA HIS A 33 35.63 22.72 -29.42
C HIS A 33 35.65 22.57 -27.89
N LEU A 34 35.03 21.51 -27.38
CA LEU A 34 35.05 21.14 -25.97
C LEU A 34 36.06 20.02 -25.74
N SER A 35 36.63 19.96 -24.53
CA SER A 35 37.49 18.85 -24.12
C SER A 35 36.70 17.54 -24.03
N GLU A 36 37.38 16.44 -24.33
CA GLU A 36 36.86 15.08 -24.15
C GLU A 36 36.58 14.79 -22.67
N LEU A 37 35.65 13.86 -22.44
CA LEU A 37 35.39 13.25 -21.14
C LEU A 37 36.14 11.92 -21.09
N ASP A 38 36.93 11.72 -20.05
CA ASP A 38 37.52 10.41 -19.80
C ASP A 38 36.52 9.46 -19.11
N GLU A 39 36.86 8.17 -19.13
CA GLU A 39 36.05 7.08 -18.59
C GLU A 39 35.74 7.29 -17.10
N ASN A 40 36.74 7.69 -16.30
CA ASN A 40 36.55 7.90 -14.85
C ASN A 40 35.54 9.01 -14.55
N ILE A 41 35.57 10.10 -15.33
CA ILE A 41 34.60 11.19 -15.18
C ILE A 41 33.19 10.72 -15.57
N PHE A 42 33.07 9.91 -16.61
CA PHE A 42 31.78 9.35 -17.03
C PHE A 42 31.19 8.44 -15.96
N GLU A 43 31.97 7.46 -15.48
CA GLU A 43 31.58 6.55 -14.40
C GLU A 43 31.13 7.31 -13.15
N TYR A 44 31.89 8.32 -12.74
CA TYR A 44 31.54 9.14 -11.59
C TYR A 44 30.21 9.89 -11.76
N ILE A 45 29.97 10.45 -12.94
CA ILE A 45 28.71 11.17 -13.23
C ILE A 45 27.54 10.18 -13.24
N MET A 46 27.70 9.02 -13.88
CA MET A 46 26.66 7.99 -13.93
C MET A 46 26.34 7.47 -12.54
N GLN A 47 27.36 7.17 -11.73
CA GLN A 47 27.19 6.78 -10.33
C GLN A 47 26.39 7.81 -9.52
N LEU A 48 26.66 9.11 -9.72
CA LEU A 48 25.92 10.17 -9.04
C LEU A 48 24.46 10.26 -9.52
N LEU A 49 24.23 10.13 -10.82
CA LEU A 49 22.88 10.13 -11.40
C LEU A 49 22.06 8.93 -10.89
N GLU A 50 22.66 7.76 -10.83
CA GLU A 50 22.01 6.57 -10.26
C GLU A 50 21.68 6.75 -8.78
N CYS A 51 22.62 7.26 -7.98
CA CYS A 51 22.34 7.59 -6.58
C CYS A 51 21.15 8.55 -6.44
N GLN A 52 21.12 9.61 -7.26
CA GLN A 52 20.03 10.60 -7.25
C GLN A 52 18.70 10.00 -7.71
N CYS A 53 18.70 9.22 -8.78
CA CYS A 53 17.52 8.50 -9.26
C CYS A 53 17.00 7.53 -8.20
N MET A 54 17.87 6.78 -7.55
CA MET A 54 17.51 5.86 -6.46
C MET A 54 16.88 6.60 -5.29
N LEU A 55 17.43 7.74 -4.88
CA LEU A 55 16.84 8.59 -3.84
C LEU A 55 15.48 9.15 -4.27
N ALA A 56 15.35 9.61 -5.51
CA ALA A 56 14.09 10.13 -6.04
C ALA A 56 13.01 9.04 -6.17
N ILE A 57 13.37 7.83 -6.60
CA ILE A 57 12.48 6.67 -6.63
C ILE A 57 12.08 6.28 -5.21
N ARG A 58 13.03 6.23 -4.27
CA ARG A 58 12.72 5.97 -2.84
C ARG A 58 11.77 7.02 -2.26
N GLN A 59 11.96 8.30 -2.58
CA GLN A 59 11.06 9.38 -2.18
C GLN A 59 9.67 9.23 -2.80
N LYS A 60 9.58 8.93 -4.10
CA LYS A 60 8.30 8.66 -4.78
C LYS A 60 7.58 7.41 -4.27
N ASN A 61 8.32 6.35 -3.93
CA ASN A 61 7.73 5.16 -3.32
C ASN A 61 7.25 5.43 -1.88
N TYR A 62 7.80 6.44 -1.20
CA TYR A 62 7.25 6.95 0.06
C TYR A 62 5.96 7.77 -0.15
N GLU A 63 5.71 8.24 -1.37
CA GLU A 63 4.47 8.89 -1.81
C GLU A 63 3.46 7.90 -2.43
N GLU A 64 3.71 6.58 -2.41
CA GLU A 64 2.60 5.61 -2.45
C GLU A 64 1.87 5.70 -1.11
N THR A 65 1.00 6.70 -1.00
CA THR A 65 0.22 6.96 0.20
C THR A 65 -0.60 5.73 0.56
N ILE A 66 -0.16 4.99 1.58
CA ILE A 66 -0.89 3.82 2.06
C ILE A 66 -2.25 4.30 2.58
N GLN A 67 -3.31 3.78 1.97
CA GLN A 67 -4.68 4.15 2.28
C GLN A 67 -5.32 3.09 3.18
N CYS A 68 -6.16 3.52 4.12
CA CYS A 68 -6.95 2.61 4.95
C CYS A 68 -8.10 1.96 4.13
N ASP A 69 -8.15 0.64 4.07
CA ASP A 69 -9.17 -0.17 3.37
C ASP A 69 -10.58 -0.02 3.96
N ALA A 70 -10.70 0.51 5.18
CA ALA A 70 -11.99 0.74 5.84
C ALA A 70 -12.56 2.13 5.53
N CYS A 71 -11.75 3.20 5.66
CA CYS A 71 -12.23 4.58 5.53
C CYS A 71 -11.77 5.30 4.25
N HIS A 72 -10.91 4.68 3.45
CA HIS A 72 -10.36 5.24 2.23
C HIS A 72 -9.65 6.58 2.43
N ARG A 73 -9.07 6.83 3.61
CA ARG A 73 -8.23 8.01 3.87
C ARG A 73 -6.77 7.61 3.97
N VAL A 74 -5.91 8.55 3.57
CA VAL A 74 -4.47 8.53 3.81
C VAL A 74 -4.23 9.27 5.12
N ASP A 75 -3.60 8.63 6.09
CA ASP A 75 -3.08 9.26 7.31
C ASP A 75 -1.62 8.78 7.53
N ASP A 76 -1.01 9.23 8.64
CA ASP A 76 0.31 8.79 9.07
C ASP A 76 0.40 7.26 9.21
N VAL A 77 1.49 6.68 8.70
CA VAL A 77 1.75 5.22 8.69
C VAL A 77 1.70 4.60 10.10
N TYR A 78 1.99 5.38 11.14
CA TYR A 78 1.96 4.93 12.54
C TYR A 78 0.57 4.51 13.05
N ASP A 79 -0.50 5.04 12.46
CA ASP A 79 -1.89 4.71 12.82
C ASP A 79 -2.43 3.50 12.04
N LEU A 80 -1.69 3.04 11.02
CA LEU A 80 -2.05 1.93 10.16
C LEU A 80 -1.47 0.61 10.66
N ILE A 81 -2.19 -0.47 10.40
CA ILE A 81 -1.72 -1.84 10.64
C ILE A 81 -2.10 -2.73 9.46
N GLN A 82 -1.20 -3.64 9.09
CA GLN A 82 -1.37 -4.54 7.96
C GLN A 82 -1.60 -5.98 8.43
N CYS A 83 -2.59 -6.64 7.85
CA CYS A 83 -2.82 -8.06 8.09
C CYS A 83 -1.66 -8.88 7.53
N ILE A 84 -1.02 -9.70 8.37
CA ILE A 84 0.14 -10.50 7.95
C ILE A 84 -0.17 -11.48 6.80
N GLN A 85 -1.43 -11.90 6.69
CA GLN A 85 -1.88 -12.90 5.71
C GLN A 85 -2.47 -12.29 4.43
N CYS A 86 -3.59 -11.57 4.53
CA CYS A 86 -4.28 -11.03 3.33
C CYS A 86 -3.80 -9.64 2.90
N LYS A 87 -2.85 -9.05 3.63
CA LYS A 87 -2.25 -7.73 3.34
C LYS A 87 -3.20 -6.52 3.38
N THR A 88 -4.46 -6.71 3.79
CA THR A 88 -5.40 -5.61 4.11
C THR A 88 -4.78 -4.65 5.12
N ILE A 89 -4.90 -3.36 4.85
CA ILE A 89 -4.31 -2.28 5.65
C ILE A 89 -5.44 -1.39 6.18
N VAL A 90 -5.48 -1.16 7.49
CA VAL A 90 -6.53 -0.34 8.12
C VAL A 90 -5.93 0.52 9.21
N HIS A 91 -6.56 1.66 9.50
CA HIS A 91 -6.26 2.35 10.75
C HIS A 91 -6.71 1.47 11.92
N LYS A 92 -5.91 1.41 12.98
CA LYS A 92 -6.26 0.67 14.21
C LYS A 92 -7.65 1.06 14.71
N LYS A 93 -7.92 2.38 14.76
CA LYS A 93 -9.24 2.96 15.13
C LYS A 93 -10.37 2.57 14.18
N CYS A 94 -10.12 2.51 12.87
CA CYS A 94 -11.15 2.18 11.88
C CYS A 94 -11.56 0.71 11.93
N PHE A 95 -10.73 -0.16 12.50
CA PHE A 95 -11.03 -1.59 12.66
C PHE A 95 -11.29 -1.98 14.12
N GLY A 96 -11.26 -1.04 15.07
CA GLY A 96 -11.49 -1.31 16.50
C GLY A 96 -10.39 -2.16 17.14
N ILE A 97 -9.15 -1.95 16.72
CA ILE A 97 -7.96 -2.63 17.25
C ILE A 97 -7.42 -1.78 18.40
N ASN A 98 -7.39 -2.37 19.59
CA ASN A 98 -6.92 -1.70 20.82
C ASN A 98 -5.51 -2.12 21.23
N ASP A 99 -4.91 -3.09 20.52
CA ASP A 99 -3.63 -3.66 20.88
C ASP A 99 -2.47 -2.87 20.27
N ASP A 100 -1.40 -2.73 21.05
CA ASP A 100 -0.13 -2.14 20.62
C ASP A 100 0.77 -3.13 19.87
N GLU A 101 0.24 -4.29 19.49
CA GLU A 101 1.00 -5.31 18.77
C GLU A 101 1.35 -4.85 17.35
N ASN A 102 2.56 -5.23 16.92
CA ASN A 102 3.08 -4.93 15.57
C ASN A 102 2.64 -5.98 14.55
N GLU A 103 2.25 -7.17 15.00
CA GLU A 103 1.74 -8.26 14.16
C GLU A 103 0.24 -8.40 14.36
N TRP A 104 -0.52 -8.51 13.26
CA TRP A 104 -1.99 -8.59 13.32
C TRP A 104 -2.56 -9.46 12.22
N LEU A 105 -3.58 -10.25 12.58
CA LEU A 105 -4.44 -10.97 11.65
C LEU A 105 -5.82 -10.32 11.66
N CYS A 106 -6.36 -10.00 10.48
CA CYS A 106 -7.70 -9.44 10.37
C CYS A 106 -8.79 -10.46 10.76
N PHE A 107 -9.96 -9.95 11.11
CA PHE A 107 -11.09 -10.78 11.56
C PHE A 107 -11.49 -11.87 10.54
N SER A 108 -11.40 -11.55 9.24
CA SER A 108 -11.59 -12.53 8.15
C SER A 108 -10.58 -13.66 8.26
N CYS A 109 -9.28 -13.36 8.29
CA CYS A 109 -8.22 -14.39 8.37
C CYS A 109 -8.26 -15.21 9.67
N GLN A 110 -8.69 -14.60 10.78
CA GLN A 110 -8.89 -15.33 12.05
C GLN A 110 -10.04 -16.35 11.96
N SER A 111 -11.07 -16.09 11.14
CA SER A 111 -12.23 -16.98 10.96
C SER A 111 -12.00 -18.14 10.00
N GLY A 112 -10.90 -18.12 9.23
CA GLY A 112 -10.60 -19.05 8.15
C GLY A 112 -10.07 -18.35 6.90
N ASN A 113 -9.33 -19.07 6.05
CA ASN A 113 -8.65 -18.49 4.87
C ASN A 113 -9.54 -18.32 3.63
N ASP A 114 -10.83 -18.59 3.74
CA ASP A 114 -11.71 -18.43 2.59
C ASP A 114 -12.03 -16.96 2.35
N PRO A 115 -11.96 -16.49 1.09
CA PRO A 115 -12.28 -15.10 0.77
C PRO A 115 -13.78 -14.87 0.95
N HIS A 116 -14.14 -14.26 2.08
CA HIS A 116 -15.53 -13.88 2.34
C HIS A 116 -15.99 -12.79 1.36
N VAL A 117 -17.22 -12.93 0.88
CA VAL A 117 -17.87 -11.97 -0.02
C VAL A 117 -18.74 -11.03 0.82
N CYS A 118 -18.67 -9.74 0.52
CA CYS A 118 -19.51 -8.74 1.17
C CYS A 118 -21.00 -8.98 0.85
N CYS A 119 -21.87 -8.84 1.84
CA CYS A 119 -23.32 -8.96 1.64
C CYS A 119 -23.96 -7.70 1.05
N ILE A 120 -23.18 -6.63 0.84
CA ILE A 120 -23.63 -5.35 0.28
C ILE A 120 -23.04 -5.08 -1.12
N CYS A 121 -21.86 -5.59 -1.43
CA CYS A 121 -21.25 -5.47 -2.75
C CYS A 121 -20.78 -6.83 -3.25
N ASP A 122 -20.60 -7.00 -4.55
CA ASP A 122 -20.21 -8.29 -5.14
C ASP A 122 -18.67 -8.56 -5.04
N HIS A 123 -17.94 -7.86 -4.17
CA HIS A 123 -16.48 -8.00 -3.99
C HIS A 123 -16.09 -8.84 -2.76
N SER A 124 -14.97 -9.55 -2.85
CA SER A 124 -14.37 -10.36 -1.79
C SER A 124 -13.09 -9.76 -1.22
N GLY A 125 -12.71 -10.14 0.01
CA GLY A 125 -11.47 -9.69 0.66
C GLY A 125 -11.55 -8.27 1.23
N GLY A 126 -10.44 -7.71 1.71
CA GLY A 126 -10.40 -6.37 2.31
C GLY A 126 -10.84 -6.33 3.78
N ALA A 127 -11.22 -5.14 4.26
CA ALA A 127 -11.58 -4.89 5.66
C ALA A 127 -13.01 -5.35 5.98
N LEU A 128 -13.17 -6.64 6.26
CA LEU A 128 -14.46 -7.30 6.50
C LEU A 128 -14.73 -7.61 7.98
N LYS A 129 -16.00 -7.49 8.39
CA LYS A 129 -16.54 -8.01 9.65
C LYS A 129 -17.92 -8.64 9.46
N ILE A 130 -18.40 -9.39 10.45
CA ILE A 130 -19.76 -9.96 10.44
C ILE A 130 -20.76 -8.86 10.81
N LEU A 131 -21.72 -8.63 9.93
CA LEU A 131 -22.91 -7.84 10.20
C LEU A 131 -23.88 -8.65 11.05
N LYS A 132 -24.34 -8.08 12.16
CA LYS A 132 -25.33 -8.70 13.04
C LYS A 132 -26.60 -7.87 13.15
N THR A 133 -27.69 -8.46 13.61
CA THR A 133 -28.86 -7.73 14.10
C THR A 133 -28.68 -7.40 15.59
N ARG A 134 -29.56 -6.54 16.15
CA ARG A 134 -29.54 -6.24 17.62
C ARG A 134 -29.69 -7.49 18.49
N ASP A 135 -30.42 -8.50 18.02
CA ASP A 135 -30.57 -9.81 18.69
C ASP A 135 -29.40 -10.77 18.37
N GLN A 136 -28.27 -10.26 17.88
CA GLN A 136 -27.01 -10.98 17.65
C GLN A 136 -27.09 -12.06 16.56
N GLN A 137 -28.09 -12.03 15.67
CA GLN A 137 -28.14 -12.93 14.52
C GLN A 137 -27.21 -12.45 13.41
N GLU A 138 -26.32 -13.31 12.96
CA GLU A 138 -25.41 -13.04 11.86
C GLU A 138 -26.16 -12.93 10.53
N GLN A 139 -25.92 -11.84 9.80
CA GLN A 139 -26.52 -11.58 8.49
C GLN A 139 -25.53 -11.83 7.33
N GLY A 140 -24.24 -11.89 7.63
CA GLY A 140 -23.18 -12.12 6.64
C GLY A 140 -21.97 -11.21 6.86
N TRP A 141 -20.97 -11.35 5.99
CA TRP A 141 -19.77 -10.51 6.00
C TRP A 141 -20.03 -9.20 5.29
N VAL A 142 -19.48 -8.10 5.80
CA VAL A 142 -19.65 -6.77 5.22
C VAL A 142 -18.34 -6.00 5.28
N HIS A 143 -18.02 -5.25 4.22
CA HIS A 143 -16.90 -4.30 4.29
C HIS A 143 -17.26 -3.18 5.26
N LEU A 144 -16.30 -2.76 6.08
CA LEU A 144 -16.48 -1.57 6.91
C LEU A 144 -16.78 -0.34 6.04
N SER A 145 -16.12 -0.22 4.88
CA SER A 145 -16.39 0.83 3.89
C SER A 145 -17.83 0.79 3.38
N CYS A 146 -18.35 -0.38 2.98
CA CYS A 146 -19.75 -0.53 2.58
C CYS A 146 -20.70 -0.16 3.72
N ALA A 147 -20.43 -0.62 4.94
CA ALA A 147 -21.27 -0.38 6.10
C ALA A 147 -21.33 1.10 6.51
N PHE A 148 -20.26 1.88 6.35
CA PHE A 148 -20.24 3.32 6.66
C PHE A 148 -21.27 4.14 5.88
N TRP A 149 -21.67 3.69 4.68
CA TRP A 149 -22.61 4.42 3.82
C TRP A 149 -24.06 4.00 4.00
N ILE A 150 -24.34 2.97 4.81
CA ILE A 150 -25.71 2.50 5.05
C ILE A 150 -26.23 3.06 6.36
N SER A 151 -27.23 3.95 6.29
CA SER A 151 -27.80 4.63 7.46
C SER A 151 -28.40 3.71 8.52
N ASN A 152 -28.80 2.49 8.14
CA ASN A 152 -29.35 1.47 9.04
C ASN A 152 -28.27 0.60 9.72
N ILE A 153 -26.99 0.83 9.46
CA ILE A 153 -25.89 0.14 10.13
C ILE A 153 -25.27 1.10 11.17
N GLU A 154 -25.10 0.58 12.38
CA GLU A 154 -24.36 1.21 13.48
C GLU A 154 -23.13 0.36 13.83
N PHE A 155 -22.17 0.97 14.53
CA PHE A 155 -20.96 0.29 14.98
C PHE A 155 -20.85 0.38 16.50
N ASP A 156 -20.38 -0.69 17.14
CA ASP A 156 -19.98 -0.65 18.55
C ASP A 156 -18.56 -0.07 18.73
N GLU A 157 -18.08 -0.04 19.97
CA GLU A 157 -16.73 0.44 20.31
C GLU A 157 -15.61 -0.36 19.63
N LYS A 158 -15.86 -1.62 19.28
CA LYS A 158 -14.93 -2.50 18.56
C LYS A 158 -15.15 -2.45 17.06
N MET A 159 -15.86 -1.45 16.54
CA MET A 159 -16.20 -1.34 15.12
C MET A 159 -16.93 -2.57 14.57
N ALA A 160 -17.70 -3.29 15.39
CA ALA A 160 -18.54 -4.39 14.92
C ALA A 160 -19.87 -3.81 14.38
N PRO A 161 -20.21 -4.07 13.10
CA PRO A 161 -21.41 -3.52 12.49
C PRO A 161 -22.68 -4.26 12.91
N PHE A 162 -23.75 -3.53 13.21
CA PHE A 162 -25.07 -4.10 13.47
C PHE A 162 -26.23 -3.28 12.86
N LEU A 163 -27.30 -3.97 12.47
CA LEU A 163 -28.53 -3.36 11.96
C LEU A 163 -29.37 -2.75 13.09
N LYS A 164 -29.84 -1.51 12.90
CA LYS A 164 -30.71 -0.84 13.89
C LYS A 164 -32.08 -1.51 13.98
N ASP A 165 -32.64 -1.87 12.83
CA ASP A 165 -33.96 -2.48 12.68
C ASP A 165 -33.91 -3.83 11.95
N ALA A 166 -34.77 -4.78 12.35
CA ALA A 166 -34.81 -6.17 11.87
C ALA A 166 -35.31 -6.36 10.42
N LEU A 167 -35.51 -5.27 9.66
CA LEU A 167 -36.09 -5.30 8.32
C LEU A 167 -35.06 -4.88 7.26
N VAL A 168 -34.12 -5.76 6.97
CA VAL A 168 -33.46 -5.79 5.64
C VAL A 168 -33.46 -7.21 5.11
N ARG A 169 -34.62 -7.87 5.12
CA ARG A 169 -34.90 -8.96 4.19
C ARG A 169 -35.66 -8.34 3.02
N ASN A 170 -35.00 -8.09 1.90
CA ASN A 170 -35.55 -7.65 0.61
C ASN A 170 -35.81 -6.16 0.37
N THR A 171 -34.86 -5.26 0.62
CA THR A 171 -34.94 -3.93 -0.01
C THR A 171 -33.59 -3.54 -0.56
N PHE A 172 -33.42 -3.83 -1.86
CA PHE A 172 -32.45 -3.23 -2.77
C PHE A 172 -31.11 -2.88 -2.13
N ILE A 173 -30.25 -3.90 -1.99
CA ILE A 173 -28.81 -3.67 -1.99
C ILE A 173 -28.53 -2.90 -3.28
N LEU A 174 -28.12 -1.63 -3.14
CA LEU A 174 -27.75 -0.76 -4.24
C LEU A 174 -26.54 -1.39 -4.94
N ARG A 175 -26.83 -2.23 -5.94
CA ARG A 175 -25.91 -2.49 -7.04
C ARG A 175 -25.81 -1.18 -7.82
N PHE A 176 -24.83 -0.37 -7.48
CA PHE A 176 -24.36 0.72 -8.33
C PHE A 176 -23.55 0.14 -9.49
#